data_AF-W0RBV7-F1
#
_entry.id   AF-W0RBV7-F1
#
_cell.length_a   1.000
_cell.length_b   1.000
_cell.length_c   1.000
_cell.angle_alpha   90.00
_cell.angle_beta   90.00
_cell.angle_gamma   90.00
#
_symmetry.space_group_name_H-M   'P 1'
#
loop_
_entity.id
_entity.type
_entity.pdbx_description
1 polymer ?
#
loop_
_entity_poly.entity_id
_entity_poly.type
_entity_poly.pdbx_seq_one_letter_code
_entity_poly.pdbx_strand_id
1 'polypeptide(L)'
;MSEIRFSDNYQDHSTDNGFQFEFRCERCYEGWRSPFDRYAAGTLGNVLGMAEGLFGGVFGSARGAVDRVKSAGWQSARDEAFKRAVGQAQAHFHRCPRCSNHFCDDCWNGDEGTCIGCVPRLDAELAHIAREAKLQKARERAYESATVSNDDLQARVVSCPNCQAAVGRAKFCPECGTAVSLKRSCGACSAEIPGSSKFCPECGAKA
;
A
#
# COMPACT_ATOMS: atom_id res chain seq x y z
N MET A 1 -21.06 29.05 -11.58
CA MET A 1 -19.94 28.30 -10.97
C MET A 1 -20.51 27.08 -10.28
N SER A 2 -20.19 25.88 -10.76
CA SER A 2 -20.64 24.61 -10.17
C SER A 2 -19.70 24.22 -9.03
N GLU A 3 -20.25 23.88 -7.86
CA GLU A 3 -19.48 23.35 -6.73
C GLU A 3 -18.87 22.00 -7.11
N ILE A 4 -17.54 21.91 -7.12
CA ILE A 4 -16.82 20.66 -7.42
C ILE A 4 -16.66 19.89 -6.12
N ARG A 5 -17.34 18.76 -6.01
CA ARG A 5 -17.30 17.90 -4.82
C ARG A 5 -16.33 16.74 -4.99
N PHE A 6 -15.03 17.02 -5.13
CA PHE A 6 -13.88 16.08 -5.13
C PHE A 6 -12.57 16.88 -5.20
N SER A 7 -12.25 17.68 -4.17
CA SER A 7 -11.14 18.65 -4.25
C SER A 7 -9.74 18.07 -4.00
N ASP A 8 -9.66 17.00 -3.22
CA ASP A 8 -8.42 16.44 -2.65
C ASP A 8 -8.21 14.96 -3.00
N ASN A 9 -9.27 14.23 -3.31
CA ASN A 9 -9.23 12.80 -3.54
C ASN A 9 -9.25 12.40 -5.02
N TYR A 10 -8.35 13.00 -5.79
CA TYR A 10 -8.13 12.57 -7.17
C TYR A 10 -6.67 12.74 -7.60
N GLN A 11 -6.27 11.93 -8.57
CA GLN A 11 -5.00 12.05 -9.27
C GLN A 11 -5.26 12.39 -10.73
N ASP A 12 -4.58 13.43 -11.20
CA ASP A 12 -4.62 13.85 -12.59
C ASP A 12 -3.58 13.08 -13.42
N HIS A 13 -4.05 12.35 -14.43
CA HIS A 13 -3.24 11.61 -15.40
C HIS A 13 -3.36 12.23 -16.80
N SER A 14 -3.75 13.50 -16.88
CA SER A 14 -3.87 14.24 -18.15
C SER A 14 -2.52 14.44 -18.83
N THR A 15 -2.56 14.45 -20.15
CA THR A 15 -1.41 14.64 -21.05
C THR A 15 -1.75 15.70 -22.10
N ASP A 16 -0.79 16.03 -22.96
CA ASP A 16 -1.02 16.91 -24.11
C ASP A 16 -2.08 16.36 -25.09
N ASN A 17 -2.32 15.04 -25.06
CA ASN A 17 -3.20 14.33 -25.98
C ASN A 17 -4.61 14.06 -25.42
N GLY A 18 -4.88 14.39 -24.16
CA GLY A 18 -6.17 14.11 -23.53
C GLY A 18 -6.14 14.12 -22.01
N PHE A 19 -7.32 13.94 -21.43
CA PHE A 19 -7.56 14.07 -20.00
C PHE A 19 -8.01 12.74 -19.41
N GLN A 20 -7.45 12.39 -18.26
CA GLN A 20 -7.90 11.26 -17.47
C GLN A 20 -7.67 11.55 -16.00
N PHE A 21 -8.67 11.21 -15.19
CA PHE A 21 -8.66 11.44 -13.75
C PHE A 21 -8.95 10.13 -13.02
N GLU A 22 -8.23 9.89 -11.93
CA GLU A 22 -8.42 8.77 -11.02
C GLU A 22 -8.94 9.29 -9.69
N PHE A 23 -10.05 8.76 -9.20
CA PHE A 23 -10.63 9.09 -7.89
C PHE A 23 -10.42 7.90 -6.95
N ARG A 24 -10.09 8.13 -5.67
CA ARG A 24 -9.81 7.02 -4.74
C ARG A 24 -10.78 7.00 -3.57
N CYS A 25 -10.90 5.86 -2.91
CA CYS A 25 -11.59 5.78 -1.63
C CYS A 25 -10.66 6.28 -0.51
N GLU A 26 -11.13 7.15 0.39
CA GLU A 26 -10.34 7.66 1.53
C GLU A 26 -9.97 6.59 2.57
N ARG A 27 -10.49 5.36 2.42
CA ARG A 27 -10.29 4.29 3.40
C ARG A 27 -9.47 3.13 2.86
N CYS A 28 -9.85 2.57 1.72
CA CYS A 28 -9.16 1.43 1.12
C CYS A 28 -8.19 1.83 0.00
N TYR A 29 -8.19 3.11 -0.42
CA TYR A 29 -7.40 3.63 -1.53
C TYR A 29 -7.66 2.98 -2.89
N GLU A 30 -8.72 2.17 -3.01
CA GLU A 30 -9.16 1.65 -4.30
C GLU A 30 -9.58 2.80 -5.20
N GLY A 31 -9.08 2.76 -6.44
CA GLY A 31 -9.20 3.83 -7.41
C GLY A 31 -10.15 3.49 -8.54
N TRP A 32 -11.01 4.43 -8.90
CA TRP A 32 -11.79 4.39 -10.13
C TRP A 32 -11.22 5.41 -11.11
N ARG A 33 -10.94 4.98 -12.35
CA ARG A 33 -10.42 5.85 -13.41
C ARG A 33 -11.53 6.21 -14.38
N SER A 34 -11.64 7.51 -14.65
CA SER A 34 -12.48 8.01 -15.73
C SER A 34 -11.98 7.53 -17.11
N PRO A 35 -12.88 7.39 -18.09
CA PRO A 35 -12.51 7.15 -19.47
C PRO A 35 -11.57 8.25 -19.99
N PHE A 36 -10.64 7.88 -20.88
CA PHE A 36 -9.71 8.83 -21.46
C PHE A 36 -10.43 9.75 -22.46
N ASP A 37 -10.48 11.05 -22.15
CA ASP A 37 -11.09 12.07 -23.01
C ASP A 37 -10.02 12.66 -23.94
N ARG A 38 -10.09 12.32 -25.23
CA ARG A 38 -9.06 12.72 -26.20
C ARG A 38 -9.15 14.21 -26.48
N TYR A 39 -8.04 14.91 -26.26
CA TYR A 39 -7.93 16.33 -26.57
C TYR A 39 -7.26 16.53 -27.93
N ALA A 40 -8.07 16.87 -28.94
CA ALA A 40 -7.63 16.99 -30.32
C ALA A 40 -7.08 18.37 -30.71
N ALA A 41 -6.78 19.27 -29.77
CA ALA A 41 -6.26 20.59 -30.14
C ALA A 41 -4.80 20.56 -30.63
N GLY A 42 -4.11 19.41 -30.51
CA GLY A 42 -2.83 19.15 -31.18
C GLY A 42 -2.98 18.54 -32.59
N THR A 43 -4.12 17.96 -32.93
CA THR A 43 -4.32 17.22 -34.19
C THR A 43 -4.74 18.10 -35.36
N LEU A 44 -5.16 19.35 -35.10
CA LEU A 44 -5.28 20.36 -36.17
C LEU A 44 -3.91 20.81 -36.71
N GLY A 45 -2.80 20.55 -36.01
CA GLY A 45 -1.46 20.89 -36.50
C GLY A 45 -0.82 19.84 -37.41
N ASN A 46 -1.23 18.57 -37.31
CA ASN A 46 -0.64 17.47 -38.10
C ASN A 46 -1.51 17.00 -39.27
N VAL A 47 -2.83 17.29 -39.27
CA VAL A 47 -3.70 16.99 -40.42
C VAL A 47 -3.59 18.06 -41.52
N LEU A 48 -3.13 19.27 -41.19
CA LEU A 48 -2.82 20.35 -42.13
C LEU A 48 -1.39 20.25 -42.72
N GLY A 49 -0.78 19.07 -42.70
CA GLY A 49 0.54 18.79 -43.31
C GLY A 49 0.52 17.83 -44.50
N MET A 50 -0.66 17.31 -44.90
CA MET A 50 -0.78 16.36 -46.02
C MET A 50 -1.41 16.95 -47.28
N ALA A 51 -1.70 18.26 -47.28
CA ALA A 51 -2.13 18.98 -48.48
C ALA A 51 -1.32 20.27 -48.59
N GLU A 52 -0.27 20.23 -49.42
CA GLU A 52 0.34 21.34 -50.19
C GLU A 52 1.82 21.05 -50.45
N GLY A 53 2.08 19.98 -51.21
CA GLY A 53 3.02 20.16 -52.30
C GLY A 53 2.36 21.13 -53.26
N LEU A 54 2.79 22.41 -53.23
CA LEU A 54 2.51 23.56 -54.11
C LEU A 54 2.43 24.80 -53.20
N PHE A 55 3.19 25.87 -53.50
CA PHE A 55 3.41 27.10 -52.70
C PHE A 55 4.46 26.93 -51.58
N GLY A 56 5.71 27.34 -51.68
CA GLY A 56 6.28 28.42 -52.49
C GLY A 56 6.39 29.72 -51.68
N GLY A 57 7.30 29.74 -50.70
CA GLY A 57 7.90 30.98 -50.17
C GLY A 57 7.18 31.67 -49.01
N VAL A 58 7.98 32.14 -48.04
CA VAL A 58 7.65 32.99 -46.89
C VAL A 58 6.84 32.32 -45.77
N PHE A 59 7.53 31.64 -44.85
CA PHE A 59 7.11 31.58 -43.44
C PHE A 59 8.30 31.33 -42.52
N GLY A 60 9.17 32.32 -42.40
CA GLY A 60 10.27 32.35 -41.43
C GLY A 60 10.08 33.52 -40.47
N SER A 61 9.16 33.41 -39.50
CA SER A 61 9.14 34.16 -38.21
C SER A 61 7.74 34.21 -37.56
N ALA A 62 7.32 33.13 -36.89
CA ALA A 62 6.24 33.21 -35.89
C ALA A 62 6.21 32.00 -34.94
N ARG A 63 7.36 31.60 -34.37
CA ARG A 63 7.43 30.50 -33.39
C ARG A 63 6.96 30.88 -31.96
N GLY A 64 6.58 32.14 -31.69
CA GLY A 64 6.27 32.62 -30.32
C GLY A 64 4.80 32.95 -30.00
N ALA A 65 3.88 32.79 -30.96
CA ALA A 65 2.45 33.10 -30.77
C ALA A 65 1.56 31.84 -30.70
N VAL A 66 2.01 30.73 -31.27
CA VAL A 66 1.23 29.47 -31.32
C VAL A 66 1.17 28.78 -29.95
N ASP A 67 2.22 28.87 -29.14
CA ASP A 67 2.29 28.18 -27.84
C ASP A 67 1.37 28.80 -26.77
N ARG A 68 1.06 30.10 -26.86
CA ARG A 68 0.20 30.79 -25.88
C ARG A 68 -1.30 30.57 -26.09
N VAL A 69 -1.73 30.31 -27.33
CA VAL A 69 -3.15 29.98 -27.62
C VAL A 69 -3.44 28.52 -27.26
N LYS A 70 -2.46 27.62 -27.43
CA LYS A 70 -2.56 26.21 -27.03
C LYS A 70 -2.82 26.02 -25.53
N SER A 71 -2.20 26.84 -24.67
CA SER A 71 -2.32 26.68 -23.21
C SER A 71 -3.65 27.15 -22.64
N ALA A 72 -4.25 28.22 -23.18
CA ALA A 72 -5.54 28.74 -22.71
C ALA A 72 -6.71 27.79 -23.04
N GLY A 73 -6.72 27.22 -24.25
CA GLY A 73 -7.73 26.24 -24.65
C GLY A 73 -7.61 24.91 -23.89
N TRP A 74 -6.38 24.48 -23.59
CA TRP A 74 -6.14 23.23 -22.86
C TRP A 74 -6.69 23.29 -21.44
N GLN A 75 -6.47 24.40 -20.71
CA GLN A 75 -6.99 24.55 -19.34
C GLN A 75 -8.51 24.53 -19.31
N SER A 76 -9.17 25.26 -20.22
CA SER A 76 -10.64 25.26 -20.28
C SER A 76 -11.20 23.89 -20.67
N ALA A 77 -10.55 23.17 -21.59
CA ALA A 77 -10.98 21.83 -22.00
C ALA A 77 -10.78 20.81 -20.88
N ARG A 78 -9.67 20.92 -20.13
CA ARG A 78 -9.39 20.12 -18.94
C ARG A 78 -10.46 20.32 -17.87
N ASP A 79 -10.82 21.56 -17.58
CA ASP A 79 -11.83 21.86 -16.55
C ASP A 79 -13.20 21.25 -16.90
N GLU A 80 -13.58 21.28 -18.18
CA GLU A 80 -14.80 20.63 -18.67
C GLU A 80 -14.72 19.10 -18.61
N ALA A 81 -13.57 18.52 -18.98
CA ALA A 81 -13.33 17.07 -18.85
C ALA A 81 -13.38 16.63 -17.38
N PHE A 82 -12.82 17.44 -16.48
CA PHE A 82 -12.84 17.17 -15.04
C PHE A 82 -14.26 17.20 -14.46
N LYS A 83 -15.09 18.18 -14.84
CA LYS A 83 -16.51 18.21 -14.44
C LYS A 83 -17.27 16.96 -14.88
N ARG A 84 -17.03 16.48 -16.11
CA ARG A 84 -17.61 15.22 -16.60
C ARG A 84 -17.14 14.02 -15.79
N ALA A 85 -15.84 13.96 -15.50
CA ALA A 85 -15.25 12.88 -14.71
C ALA A 85 -15.78 12.86 -13.28
N VAL A 86 -15.94 14.03 -12.65
CA VAL A 86 -16.58 14.18 -11.32
C VAL A 86 -18.03 13.68 -11.34
N GLY A 87 -18.81 14.03 -12.36
CA GLY A 87 -20.19 13.56 -12.49
C GLY A 87 -20.29 12.04 -12.59
N GLN A 88 -19.34 11.39 -13.28
CA GLN A 88 -19.26 9.93 -13.34
C GLN A 88 -18.78 9.32 -12.03
N ALA A 89 -17.78 9.93 -11.37
CA ALA A 89 -17.24 9.47 -10.10
C ALA A 89 -18.32 9.46 -8.98
N GLN A 90 -19.25 10.41 -8.99
CA GLN A 90 -20.37 10.44 -8.03
C GLN A 90 -21.27 9.20 -8.08
N ALA A 91 -21.25 8.41 -9.15
CA ALA A 91 -21.99 7.15 -9.23
C ALA A 91 -21.26 5.98 -8.54
N HIS A 92 -19.97 6.12 -8.26
CA HIS A 92 -19.11 5.07 -7.68
C HIS A 92 -18.72 5.34 -6.22
N PHE A 93 -18.99 6.55 -5.73
CA PHE A 93 -18.56 7.00 -4.40
C PHE A 93 -19.68 7.72 -3.66
N HIS A 94 -19.76 7.46 -2.36
CA HIS A 94 -20.67 8.11 -1.43
C HIS A 94 -19.94 9.17 -0.63
N ARG A 95 -20.52 10.38 -0.53
CA ARG A 95 -20.00 11.44 0.33
C ARG A 95 -20.59 11.31 1.74
N CYS A 96 -19.74 11.07 2.73
CA CYS A 96 -20.16 10.93 4.12
C CYS A 96 -20.63 12.27 4.69
N PRO A 97 -21.84 12.38 5.26
CA PRO A 97 -22.31 13.63 5.86
C PRO A 97 -21.55 14.02 7.14
N ARG A 98 -20.91 13.05 7.81
CA ARG A 98 -20.19 13.28 9.06
C ARG A 98 -18.76 13.80 8.85
N CYS A 99 -17.98 13.12 8.01
CA CYS A 99 -16.58 13.52 7.75
C CYS A 99 -16.39 14.25 6.42
N SER A 100 -17.44 14.42 5.60
CA SER A 100 -17.39 15.07 4.28
C SER A 100 -16.50 14.41 3.22
N ASN A 101 -15.89 13.27 3.54
CA ASN A 101 -15.03 12.46 2.67
C ASN A 101 -15.81 11.51 1.74
N HIS A 102 -15.14 10.97 0.72
CA HIS A 102 -15.72 10.09 -0.30
C HIS A 102 -15.26 8.63 -0.13
N PHE A 103 -16.22 7.70 -0.22
CA PHE A 103 -15.99 6.27 0.05
C PHE A 103 -16.65 5.39 -1.02
N CYS A 104 -15.99 4.31 -1.42
CA CYS A 104 -16.59 3.31 -2.30
C CYS A 104 -17.72 2.53 -1.58
N ASP A 105 -18.50 1.77 -2.35
CA ASP A 105 -19.62 0.97 -1.83
C ASP A 105 -19.22 0.04 -0.68
N ASP A 106 -18.07 -0.63 -0.77
CA ASP A 106 -17.59 -1.55 0.28
C ASP A 106 -17.26 -0.82 1.59
N CYS A 107 -16.83 0.44 1.49
CA CYS A 107 -16.49 1.30 2.61
C CYS A 107 -17.67 2.12 3.14
N TRP A 108 -18.84 1.98 2.52
CA TRP A 108 -20.05 2.67 2.89
C TRP A 108 -20.92 1.83 3.81
N ASN A 109 -21.42 2.46 4.87
CA ASN A 109 -22.46 1.89 5.72
C ASN A 109 -23.81 2.26 5.11
N GLY A 110 -24.39 1.34 4.33
CA GLY A 110 -25.67 1.55 3.67
C GLY A 110 -26.83 1.73 4.65
N ASP A 111 -26.79 1.08 5.81
CA ASP A 111 -27.86 1.13 6.81
C ASP A 111 -27.94 2.49 7.49
N GLU A 112 -26.80 3.14 7.69
CA GLU A 112 -26.67 4.41 8.42
C GLU A 112 -26.45 5.61 7.50
N GLY A 113 -26.27 5.40 6.19
CA GLY A 113 -25.95 6.48 5.25
C GLY A 113 -24.67 7.23 5.60
N THR A 114 -23.66 6.53 6.13
CA THR A 114 -22.36 7.10 6.51
C THR A 114 -21.22 6.16 6.14
N CYS A 115 -19.95 6.58 6.24
CA CYS A 115 -18.84 5.65 6.02
C CYS A 115 -18.62 4.75 7.23
N ILE A 116 -18.13 3.52 7.00
CA ILE A 116 -17.95 2.57 8.11
C ILE A 116 -16.79 2.94 9.06
N GLY A 117 -15.96 3.91 8.69
CA GLY A 117 -14.98 4.51 9.62
C GLY A 117 -15.63 5.48 10.61
N CYS A 118 -16.75 6.10 10.24
CA CYS A 118 -17.52 6.98 11.12
C CYS A 118 -18.51 6.20 11.98
N VAL A 119 -19.24 5.27 11.36
CA VAL A 119 -20.20 4.40 12.02
C VAL A 119 -19.97 2.97 11.49
N PRO A 120 -19.21 2.13 12.22
CA PRO A 120 -18.99 0.74 11.85
C PRO A 120 -20.29 -0.04 11.72
N ARG A 121 -20.28 -1.11 10.92
CA ARG A 121 -21.44 -2.01 10.82
C ARG A 121 -21.54 -2.84 12.10
N LEU A 122 -22.71 -2.80 12.74
CA LEU A 122 -22.91 -3.40 14.06
C LEU A 122 -22.70 -4.92 14.06
N ASP A 123 -23.14 -5.61 13.01
CA ASP A 123 -22.97 -7.05 12.83
C ASP A 123 -21.50 -7.46 12.75
N ALA A 124 -20.69 -6.73 11.98
CA ALA A 124 -19.26 -6.95 11.86
C ALA A 124 -18.53 -6.72 13.19
N GLU A 125 -18.88 -5.65 13.92
CA GLU A 125 -18.31 -5.36 15.25
C GLU A 125 -18.68 -6.43 16.28
N LEU A 126 -19.95 -6.87 16.33
CA LEU A 126 -20.38 -7.94 17.22
C LEU A 126 -19.65 -9.26 16.90
N ALA A 127 -19.46 -9.57 15.62
CA ALA A 127 -18.69 -10.74 15.19
C ALA A 127 -17.21 -10.64 15.61
N HIS A 128 -16.59 -9.46 15.47
CA HIS A 128 -15.23 -9.19 15.93
C HIS A 128 -15.09 -9.40 17.46
N ILE A 129 -15.95 -8.77 18.25
CA ILE A 129 -15.98 -8.89 19.72
C ILE A 129 -16.17 -10.35 20.14
N ALA A 130 -17.13 -11.06 19.52
CA ALA A 130 -17.38 -12.46 19.82
C ALA A 130 -16.17 -13.34 19.49
N ARG A 131 -15.44 -13.04 18.40
CA ARG A 131 -14.22 -13.76 18.02
C ARG A 131 -13.09 -13.48 19.01
N GLU A 132 -12.89 -12.23 19.39
CA GLU A 132 -11.88 -11.81 20.36
C GLU A 132 -12.10 -12.50 21.71
N ALA A 133 -13.34 -12.49 22.23
CA ALA A 133 -13.70 -13.18 23.47
C ALA A 133 -13.44 -14.70 23.38
N LYS A 134 -13.75 -15.33 22.24
CA LYS A 134 -13.44 -16.75 22.00
C LYS A 134 -11.94 -17.02 22.00
N LEU A 135 -11.13 -16.16 21.37
CA LEU A 135 -9.67 -16.29 21.36
C LEU A 135 -9.08 -16.13 22.74
N GLN A 136 -9.55 -15.16 23.52
CA GLN A 136 -9.13 -14.97 24.90
C GLN A 136 -9.43 -16.22 25.73
N LYS A 137 -10.66 -16.76 25.66
CA LYS A 137 -11.02 -17.99 26.38
C LYS A 137 -10.21 -19.20 25.92
N ALA A 138 -9.90 -19.30 24.63
CA ALA A 138 -9.04 -20.34 24.11
C ALA A 138 -7.60 -20.22 24.67
N ARG A 139 -7.07 -19.00 24.76
CA ARG A 139 -5.75 -18.74 25.37
C ARG A 139 -5.73 -19.12 26.84
N GLU A 140 -6.71 -18.69 27.63
CA GLU A 140 -6.83 -19.04 29.06
C GLU A 140 -6.79 -20.56 29.26
N ARG A 141 -7.62 -21.30 28.52
CA ARG A 141 -7.63 -22.77 28.57
C ARG A 141 -6.30 -23.39 28.15
N ALA A 142 -5.69 -22.86 27.10
CA ALA A 142 -4.38 -23.34 26.64
C ALA A 142 -3.32 -23.16 27.74
N TYR A 143 -3.29 -22.01 28.41
CA TYR A 143 -2.36 -21.74 29.52
C TYR A 143 -2.62 -22.65 30.73
N GLU A 144 -3.88 -22.84 31.12
CA GLU A 144 -4.24 -23.76 32.23
C GLU A 144 -3.84 -25.20 31.93
N SER A 145 -3.99 -25.63 30.68
CA SER A 145 -3.62 -26.98 30.24
C SER A 145 -2.13 -27.15 29.96
N ALA A 146 -1.35 -26.06 29.91
CA ALA A 146 0.06 -26.11 29.57
C ALA A 146 0.89 -26.57 30.76
N THR A 147 1.36 -27.81 30.72
CA THR A 147 2.43 -28.27 31.60
C THR A 147 3.77 -27.85 31.02
N VAL A 148 4.54 -27.07 31.77
CA VAL A 148 5.89 -26.63 31.35
C VAL A 148 6.93 -27.60 31.90
N SER A 149 7.64 -28.30 31.01
CA SER A 149 8.79 -29.13 31.38
C SER A 149 10.11 -28.33 31.33
N ASN A 150 11.17 -28.86 31.95
CA ASN A 150 12.51 -28.26 31.83
C ASN A 150 13.02 -28.22 30.38
N ASP A 151 12.55 -29.14 29.53
CA ASP A 151 12.89 -29.15 28.10
C ASP A 151 12.23 -27.98 27.35
N ASP A 152 10.99 -27.61 27.73
CA ASP A 152 10.29 -26.44 27.20
C ASP A 152 10.96 -25.13 27.60
N LEU A 153 11.43 -25.02 28.86
CA LEU A 153 12.11 -23.83 29.38
C LEU A 153 13.48 -23.57 28.74
N GLN A 154 14.08 -24.61 28.19
CA GLN A 154 15.36 -24.52 27.53
C GLN A 154 15.24 -24.65 25.99
N ALA A 155 14.02 -24.80 25.45
CA ALA A 155 13.75 -24.83 24.02
C ALA A 155 14.09 -23.47 23.38
N ARG A 156 15.28 -23.37 22.79
CA ARG A 156 15.69 -22.21 22.00
C ARG A 156 15.42 -22.49 20.54
N VAL A 157 14.63 -21.64 19.89
CA VAL A 157 14.53 -21.62 18.43
C VAL A 157 15.69 -20.79 17.91
N VAL A 158 16.82 -21.45 17.61
CA VAL A 158 17.92 -20.82 16.90
C VAL A 158 17.72 -21.07 15.41
N SER A 159 17.60 -19.99 14.63
CA SER A 159 17.58 -20.07 13.16
C SER A 159 19.00 -20.19 12.61
N CYS A 160 19.17 -20.99 11.56
CA CYS A 160 20.45 -21.12 10.88
C CYS A 160 20.85 -19.76 10.24
N PRO A 161 22.08 -19.25 10.47
CA PRO A 161 22.52 -18.00 9.84
C PRO A 161 22.69 -18.09 8.32
N ASN A 162 22.79 -19.31 7.76
CA ASN A 162 23.00 -19.52 6.33
C ASN A 162 21.69 -19.77 5.55
N CYS A 163 20.84 -20.67 6.03
CA CYS A 163 19.61 -21.05 5.33
C CYS A 163 18.31 -20.63 6.05
N GLN A 164 18.40 -19.96 7.21
CA GLN A 164 17.27 -19.50 8.03
C GLN A 164 16.33 -20.59 8.58
N ALA A 165 16.58 -21.87 8.28
CA ALA A 165 15.83 -22.99 8.85
C ALA A 165 15.93 -23.01 10.38
N ALA A 166 14.86 -23.44 11.06
CA ALA A 166 14.85 -23.61 12.51
C ALA A 166 15.71 -24.82 12.92
N VAL A 167 16.80 -24.58 13.66
CA VAL A 167 17.80 -25.61 14.02
C VAL A 167 17.65 -26.07 15.48
N GLY A 168 16.95 -25.30 16.30
CA GLY A 168 16.77 -25.63 17.72
C GLY A 168 18.11 -25.63 18.47
N ARG A 169 18.50 -26.78 19.01
CA ARG A 169 19.75 -26.99 19.77
C ARG A 169 20.86 -27.70 19.00
N ALA A 170 20.64 -28.03 17.73
CA ALA A 170 21.64 -28.77 16.97
C ALA A 170 22.89 -27.92 16.71
N LYS A 171 24.07 -28.53 16.86
CA LYS A 171 25.38 -27.88 16.57
C LYS A 171 25.55 -27.60 15.07
N PHE A 172 24.80 -28.29 14.22
CA PHE A 172 24.79 -28.14 12.78
C PHE A 172 23.35 -28.06 12.30
N CYS A 173 23.10 -27.26 11.28
CA CYS A 173 21.80 -27.16 10.65
C CYS A 173 21.46 -28.48 9.94
N PRO A 174 20.29 -29.09 10.20
CA PRO A 174 19.88 -30.33 9.53
C PRO A 174 19.60 -30.13 8.03
N GLU A 175 19.26 -28.91 7.61
CA GLU A 175 18.93 -28.61 6.20
C GLU A 175 20.18 -28.31 5.35
N CYS A 176 21.13 -27.53 5.88
CA CYS A 176 22.26 -27.02 5.09
C CYS A 176 23.65 -27.39 5.65
N GLY A 177 23.72 -28.13 6.74
CA GLY A 177 24.97 -28.59 7.37
C GLY A 177 25.83 -27.49 8.01
N THR A 178 25.43 -26.22 7.93
CA THR A 178 26.20 -25.11 8.49
C THR A 178 26.27 -25.22 10.01
N ALA A 179 27.47 -25.01 10.58
CA ALA A 179 27.67 -24.98 12.01
C ALA A 179 26.87 -23.84 12.64
N VAL A 180 25.93 -24.20 13.52
CA VAL A 180 25.15 -23.25 14.31
C VAL A 180 25.79 -23.22 15.69
N SER A 181 26.78 -22.34 15.84
CA SER A 181 27.59 -22.23 17.05
C SER A 181 26.78 -21.65 18.20
N LEU A 182 26.29 -22.54 19.08
CA LEU A 182 25.75 -22.15 20.38
C LEU A 182 26.92 -21.69 21.26
N LYS A 183 27.03 -20.37 21.47
CA LYS A 183 27.86 -19.80 22.54
C LYS A 183 27.34 -20.36 23.87
N ARG A 184 28.20 -21.01 24.66
CA ARG A 184 27.87 -21.44 26.03
C ARG A 184 28.45 -20.42 27.00
N SER A 185 27.81 -20.19 28.14
CA SER A 185 28.37 -19.39 29.22
C SER A 185 29.10 -20.29 30.22
N CYS A 186 30.27 -19.88 30.71
CA CYS A 186 30.99 -20.61 31.76
C CYS A 186 30.18 -20.61 33.06
N GLY A 187 29.98 -21.79 33.67
CA GLY A 187 29.30 -21.88 34.97
C GLY A 187 30.06 -21.23 36.14
N ALA A 188 31.38 -21.01 36.01
CA ALA A 188 32.23 -20.45 37.07
C ALA A 188 32.45 -18.94 36.96
N CYS A 189 32.64 -18.40 35.74
CA CYS A 189 32.93 -16.98 35.53
C CYS A 189 31.95 -16.27 34.59
N SER A 190 30.92 -16.96 34.10
CA SER A 190 29.92 -16.44 33.14
C SER A 190 30.46 -15.95 31.79
N ALA A 191 31.76 -16.12 31.50
CA ALA A 191 32.35 -15.75 30.21
C ALA A 191 31.81 -16.61 29.05
N GLU A 192 31.74 -16.04 27.85
CA GLU A 192 31.33 -16.77 26.64
C GLU A 192 32.40 -17.79 26.23
N ILE A 193 32.01 -19.07 26.21
CA ILE A 193 32.82 -20.19 25.76
C ILE A 193 32.35 -20.63 24.36
N PRO A 194 33.26 -20.73 23.38
CA PRO A 194 32.98 -21.36 22.09
C PRO A 194 32.49 -22.80 22.29
N GLY A 195 31.41 -23.22 21.62
CA GLY A 195 30.77 -24.53 21.84
C GLY A 195 31.65 -25.78 21.60
N SER A 196 32.87 -25.62 21.09
CA SER A 196 33.88 -26.67 20.88
C SER A 196 34.99 -26.72 21.94
N SER A 197 35.09 -25.76 22.86
CA SER A 197 36.16 -25.71 23.86
C SER A 197 35.88 -26.63 25.05
N LYS A 198 36.87 -27.43 25.47
CA LYS A 198 36.78 -28.32 26.66
C LYS A 198 37.01 -27.60 28.00
N PHE A 199 37.60 -26.40 27.93
CA PHE A 199 37.91 -25.55 29.08
C PHE A 199 37.57 -24.11 28.74
N CYS A 200 37.20 -23.33 29.77
CA CYS A 200 36.95 -21.91 29.64
C CYS A 200 38.28 -21.18 29.34
N PRO A 201 38.36 -20.37 28.27
CA PRO A 201 39.59 -19.64 27.94
C PRO A 201 39.94 -18.55 28.95
N GLU A 202 38.96 -18.04 29.70
CA GLU A 202 39.15 -16.95 30.67
C GLU A 202 39.56 -17.46 32.06
N CYS A 203 38.94 -18.53 32.56
CA CYS A 203 39.16 -18.98 33.94
C CYS A 203 39.74 -20.40 34.07
N GLY A 204 39.96 -21.12 32.97
CA GLY A 204 40.50 -22.48 32.98
C GLY A 204 39.57 -23.56 33.56
N ALA A 205 38.39 -23.18 34.09
CA ALA A 205 37.39 -24.14 34.56
C ALA A 205 36.89 -25.02 33.41
N LYS A 206 36.50 -26.27 33.72
CA LYS A 206 35.92 -27.18 32.74
C LYS A 206 34.67 -26.54 32.12
N ALA A 207 34.62 -26.51 30.79
CA ALA A 207 33.57 -25.87 30.01
C ALA A 207 32.23 -26.61 30.09
#